data_AF-A0A371EV61-F1
#
_entry.id   AF-A0A371EV61-F1
#
_cell.length_a   1.000
_cell.length_b   1.000
_cell.length_c   1.000
_cell.angle_alpha   90.00
_cell.angle_beta   90.00
_cell.angle_gamma   90.00
#
_symmetry.space_group_name_H-M   'P 1'
#
loop_
_entity.id
_entity.type
_entity.pdbx_description
1 polymer ?
#
loop_
_entity_poly.entity_id
_entity_poly.type
_entity_poly.pdbx_seq_one_letter_code
_entity_poly.pdbx_strand_id
1 'polypeptide(L)'
;MASKPGILTDWPWKPLGSFKWVILTPWIAHSTYSFLVNDPKERDLGYFLIFPYMMVRMLHDQIWITLSRHRTAKGKNRIVDKGIEFEQVDRESNCKIFENSITLIPESSHLPLWRTDGVVITALLHAGPVEFLYYWLHRALHHHFLYSRYHSHHHSSIVTEPITCMFSIFLF
;
A
#
# COMPACT_ATOMS: atom_id res chain seq x y z
N MET A 1 18.21 -6.46 3.83
CA MET A 1 18.43 -5.50 2.72
C MET A 1 18.73 -6.30 1.47
N ALA A 2 18.47 -5.76 0.27
CA ALA A 2 18.81 -6.45 -0.98
C ALA A 2 20.31 -6.77 -1.03
N SER A 3 20.70 -7.91 -1.61
CA SER A 3 22.09 -8.37 -1.58
C SER A 3 23.04 -7.46 -2.38
N LYS A 4 22.52 -6.75 -3.39
CA LYS A 4 23.22 -5.69 -4.12
C LYS A 4 22.23 -4.58 -4.49
N PRO A 5 21.96 -3.58 -3.64
CA PRO A 5 20.88 -2.62 -3.88
C PRO A 5 21.09 -1.82 -5.20
N GLY A 6 20.02 -1.68 -5.97
CA GLY A 6 19.96 -0.81 -7.16
C GLY A 6 19.43 0.59 -6.86
N ILE A 7 19.27 1.41 -7.90
CA ILE A 7 18.66 2.74 -7.80
C ILE A 7 17.18 2.58 -7.38
N LEU A 8 16.68 3.42 -6.47
CA LEU A 8 15.31 3.34 -5.91
C LEU A 8 15.00 2.05 -5.13
N THR A 9 16.01 1.34 -4.61
CA THR A 9 15.77 0.21 -3.69
C THR A 9 15.09 0.65 -2.39
N ASP A 10 15.38 1.88 -1.95
CA ASP A 10 14.83 2.47 -0.74
C ASP A 10 13.85 3.60 -1.08
N TRP A 11 12.81 3.73 -0.27
CA TRP A 11 11.83 4.81 -0.38
C TRP A 11 12.48 6.16 -0.09
N PRO A 12 12.07 7.26 -0.77
CA PRO A 12 12.60 8.60 -0.52
C PRO A 12 12.46 9.05 0.94
N TRP A 13 11.43 8.57 1.65
CA TRP A 13 11.15 8.87 3.05
C TRP A 13 11.73 7.87 4.05
N LYS A 14 12.48 6.86 3.60
CA LYS A 14 13.14 5.90 4.50
C LYS A 14 14.02 6.59 5.57
N PRO A 15 14.80 7.66 5.27
CA PRO A 15 15.59 8.35 6.29
C PRO A 15 14.78 8.97 7.44
N LEU A 16 13.48 9.19 7.24
CA LEU A 16 12.59 9.76 8.26
C LEU A 16 12.14 8.72 9.30
N GLY A 17 12.35 7.42 9.05
CA GLY A 17 11.88 6.34 9.92
C GLY A 17 10.40 6.49 10.26
N SER A 18 10.07 6.45 11.55
CA SER A 18 8.69 6.61 12.03
C SER A 18 8.08 8.00 11.78
N PHE A 19 8.89 9.04 11.50
CA PHE A 19 8.40 10.40 11.19
C PHE A 19 7.90 10.54 9.75
N LYS A 20 8.01 9.51 8.91
CA LYS A 20 7.55 9.52 7.52
C LYS A 20 6.08 9.96 7.34
N TRP A 21 5.23 9.73 8.33
CA TRP A 21 3.81 10.12 8.30
C TRP A 21 3.60 11.63 8.30
N VAL A 22 4.59 12.42 8.75
CA VAL A 22 4.58 13.89 8.70
C VAL A 22 4.46 14.41 7.26
N ILE A 23 4.90 13.63 6.26
CA ILE A 23 4.75 13.97 4.84
C ILE A 23 3.28 14.18 4.47
N LEU A 24 2.36 13.46 5.12
CA LEU A 24 0.92 13.58 4.84
C LEU A 24 0.28 14.79 5.54
N THR A 25 0.91 15.35 6.57
CA THR A 25 0.33 16.39 7.43
C THR A 25 -0.06 17.67 6.67
N PRO A 26 0.80 18.27 5.81
CA PRO A 26 0.43 19.47 5.06
C PRO A 26 -0.79 19.24 4.17
N TRP A 27 -0.87 18.05 3.57
CA TRP A 27 -1.98 17.68 2.71
C TRP A 27 -3.29 17.50 3.49
N ILE A 28 -3.26 16.78 4.62
CA ILE A 28 -4.44 16.60 5.48
C ILE A 28 -4.95 17.96 5.99
N ALA A 29 -4.02 18.85 6.38
CA ALA A 29 -4.35 20.19 6.82
C ALA A 29 -5.01 21.00 5.69
N HIS A 30 -4.44 20.95 4.48
CA HIS A 30 -4.99 21.64 3.32
C HIS A 30 -6.36 21.08 2.90
N SER A 31 -6.54 19.76 2.84
CA SER A 31 -7.83 19.16 2.47
C SER A 31 -8.93 19.49 3.46
N THR A 32 -8.60 19.47 4.75
CA THR A 32 -9.53 19.84 5.83
C THR A 32 -9.86 21.34 5.78
N TYR A 33 -8.86 22.19 5.63
CA TYR A 33 -9.04 23.64 5.54
C TYR A 33 -9.91 24.02 4.34
N SER A 34 -9.57 23.54 3.15
CA SER A 34 -10.30 23.83 1.92
C SER A 34 -11.75 23.34 2.00
N PHE A 35 -12.01 22.20 2.65
CA PHE A 35 -13.37 21.72 2.85
C PHE A 35 -14.20 22.58 3.81
N LEU A 36 -13.58 23.09 4.89
CA LEU A 36 -14.28 23.87 5.92
C LEU A 36 -14.47 25.34 5.52
N VAL A 37 -13.50 25.93 4.82
CA VAL A 37 -13.45 27.36 4.53
C VAL A 37 -14.03 27.73 3.18
N ASN A 38 -13.88 26.87 2.15
CA ASN A 38 -14.38 27.21 0.82
C ASN A 38 -15.91 27.17 0.73
N ASP A 39 -16.43 27.92 -0.23
CA ASP A 39 -17.85 27.95 -0.54
C ASP A 39 -18.38 26.56 -0.91
N PRO A 40 -19.65 26.22 -0.58
CA PRO A 40 -20.21 24.89 -0.84
C PRO A 40 -20.11 24.41 -2.29
N LYS A 41 -20.03 25.33 -3.26
CA LYS A 41 -19.89 25.04 -4.69
C LYS A 41 -18.47 24.65 -5.11
N GLU A 42 -17.47 25.01 -4.31
CA GLU A 42 -16.04 24.78 -4.58
C GLU A 42 -15.47 23.66 -3.69
N ARG A 43 -16.31 23.05 -2.84
CA ARG A 43 -15.90 21.95 -1.97
C ARG A 43 -15.74 20.66 -2.76
N ASP A 44 -14.52 20.11 -2.71
CA ASP A 44 -14.27 18.76 -3.19
C ASP A 44 -14.42 17.75 -2.03
N LEU A 45 -15.57 17.08 -1.99
CA LEU A 45 -15.86 16.01 -1.04
C LEU A 45 -14.90 14.83 -1.21
N GLY A 46 -14.50 14.51 -2.44
CA GLY A 46 -13.56 13.43 -2.73
C GLY A 46 -12.21 13.72 -2.08
N TYR A 47 -11.67 14.92 -2.30
CA TYR A 47 -10.41 15.37 -1.72
C TYR A 47 -10.38 15.32 -0.19
N PHE A 48 -11.49 15.70 0.46
CA PHE A 48 -11.64 15.60 1.91
C PHE A 48 -11.69 14.14 2.39
N LEU A 49 -12.43 13.28 1.67
CA LEU A 49 -12.66 11.88 2.05
C LEU A 49 -11.45 10.97 1.85
N ILE A 50 -10.42 11.38 1.12
CA ILE A 50 -9.18 10.60 0.96
C ILE A 50 -8.58 10.25 2.33
N PHE A 51 -8.55 11.18 3.30
CA PHE A 51 -7.93 10.91 4.60
C PHE A 51 -8.73 9.90 5.45
N PRO A 52 -10.05 10.08 5.63
CA PRO A 52 -10.90 9.05 6.22
C PRO A 52 -10.78 7.69 5.52
N TYR A 53 -10.74 7.67 4.18
CA TYR A 53 -10.57 6.44 3.41
C TYR A 53 -9.23 5.73 3.73
N MET A 54 -8.13 6.49 3.81
CA MET A 54 -6.82 5.97 4.20
C MET A 54 -6.86 5.33 5.61
N MET A 55 -7.53 5.97 6.57
CA MET A 55 -7.68 5.45 7.93
C MET A 55 -8.48 4.14 7.94
N VAL A 56 -9.60 4.09 7.23
CA VAL A 56 -10.41 2.86 7.10
C VAL A 56 -9.58 1.74 6.49
N ARG A 57 -8.78 2.04 5.47
CA ARG A 57 -7.90 1.05 4.85
C ARG A 57 -6.85 0.53 5.82
N MET A 58 -6.19 1.40 6.58
CA MET A 58 -5.22 0.98 7.58
C MET A 58 -5.85 0.09 8.65
N LEU A 59 -7.06 0.42 9.11
CA LEU A 59 -7.82 -0.41 10.06
C LEU A 59 -8.18 -1.77 9.45
N HIS A 60 -8.68 -1.77 8.22
CA HIS A 60 -9.00 -3.00 7.48
C HIS A 60 -7.78 -3.92 7.34
N ASP A 61 -6.62 -3.38 6.96
CA ASP A 61 -5.37 -4.14 6.87
C ASP A 61 -5.01 -4.77 8.24
N GLN A 62 -5.11 -3.99 9.32
CA GLN A 62 -4.80 -4.48 10.67
C GLN A 62 -5.76 -5.58 11.13
N ILE A 63 -7.04 -5.48 10.77
CA ILE A 63 -8.04 -6.53 11.04
C ILE A 63 -7.64 -7.81 10.30
N TRP A 64 -7.33 -7.74 9.01
CA TRP A 64 -6.94 -8.92 8.23
C TRP A 64 -5.66 -9.57 8.74
N ILE A 65 -4.64 -8.77 9.06
CA ILE A 65 -3.39 -9.25 9.67
C ILE A 65 -3.69 -9.94 11.00
N THR A 66 -4.57 -9.37 11.83
CA THR A 66 -4.91 -9.98 13.12
C THR A 66 -5.66 -11.31 12.94
N LEU A 67 -6.61 -11.36 12.01
CA LEU A 67 -7.40 -12.56 11.72
C LEU A 67 -6.54 -13.69 11.14
N SER A 68 -5.68 -13.38 10.17
CA SER A 68 -4.80 -14.36 9.53
C SER A 68 -3.81 -14.95 10.55
N ARG A 69 -3.24 -14.10 11.42
CA ARG A 69 -2.30 -14.52 12.47
C ARG A 69 -2.94 -15.30 13.58
N HIS A 70 -4.20 -15.02 13.90
CA HIS A 70 -4.89 -15.75 14.97
C HIS A 70 -4.87 -17.26 14.73
N ARG A 71 -5.00 -17.67 13.46
CA ARG A 71 -5.00 -19.07 13.03
C ARG A 71 -3.64 -19.74 13.17
N THR A 72 -2.55 -19.02 12.87
CA THR A 72 -1.17 -19.52 12.93
C THR A 72 -0.54 -19.38 14.32
N ALA A 73 -1.00 -18.44 15.15
CA ALA A 73 -0.46 -18.20 16.49
C ALA A 73 -0.93 -19.20 17.56
N LYS A 74 -2.13 -19.78 17.42
CA LYS A 74 -2.72 -20.70 18.43
C LYS A 74 -2.65 -22.19 18.06
N GLY A 75 -2.08 -22.55 16.91
CA GLY A 75 -2.19 -23.91 16.35
C GLY A 75 -0.85 -24.66 16.21
N LYS A 76 -0.95 -25.94 15.83
CA LYS A 76 0.20 -26.77 15.38
C LYS A 76 0.80 -26.32 14.03
N ASN A 77 0.20 -25.32 13.38
CA ASN A 77 0.55 -24.82 12.05
C ASN A 77 1.53 -23.63 12.11
N ARG A 78 2.32 -23.52 13.17
CA ARG A 78 3.31 -22.44 13.31
C ARG A 78 4.47 -22.69 12.35
N ILE A 79 4.65 -21.79 11.39
CA ILE A 79 5.66 -21.92 10.32
C ILE A 79 7.06 -21.51 10.83
N VAL A 80 7.14 -20.41 11.58
CA VAL A 80 8.40 -19.90 12.15
C VAL A 80 8.14 -19.46 13.59
N ASP A 81 9.05 -19.82 14.50
CA ASP A 81 9.03 -19.37 15.91
C ASP A 81 9.85 -18.08 16.09
N LYS A 82 9.40 -17.00 15.44
CA LYS A 82 10.00 -15.67 15.55
C LYS A 82 8.92 -14.60 15.66
N GLY A 83 9.16 -13.62 16.53
CA GLY A 83 8.34 -12.42 16.64
C GLY A 83 8.49 -11.52 15.42
N ILE A 84 7.57 -10.56 15.28
CA ILE A 84 7.66 -9.51 14.27
C ILE A 84 8.30 -8.30 14.92
N GLU A 85 9.47 -7.94 14.41
CA GLU A 85 10.22 -6.79 14.88
C GLU A 85 9.60 -5.48 14.36
N PHE A 86 9.72 -4.41 15.14
CA PHE A 86 9.21 -3.09 14.76
C PHE A 86 9.82 -2.58 13.46
N GLU A 87 11.09 -2.88 13.20
CA GLU A 87 11.78 -2.52 11.95
C GLU A 87 11.14 -3.19 10.73
N GLN A 88 10.60 -4.41 10.88
CA GLN A 88 9.89 -5.09 9.81
C GLN A 88 8.55 -4.40 9.52
N VAL A 89 7.80 -4.03 10.55
CA VAL A 89 6.54 -3.27 10.39
C VAL A 89 6.79 -1.90 9.77
N ASP A 90 7.84 -1.20 10.21
CA ASP A 90 8.20 0.11 9.67
C ASP A 90 8.61 0.01 8.20
N ARG A 91 9.44 -0.97 7.84
CA ARG A 91 9.83 -1.22 6.45
C ARG A 91 8.62 -1.44 5.55
N GLU A 92 7.71 -2.30 5.99
CA GLU A 92 6.56 -2.74 5.19
C GLU A 92 5.46 -1.67 5.10
N SER A 93 5.39 -0.74 6.06
CA SER A 93 4.47 0.40 6.00
C SER A 93 4.91 1.53 5.06
N ASN A 94 6.17 1.55 4.57
CA ASN A 94 6.65 2.63 3.71
C ASN A 94 5.86 2.75 2.40
N CYS A 95 5.40 1.64 1.83
CA CYS A 95 4.66 1.64 0.56
C CYS A 95 3.30 2.36 0.67
N LYS A 96 2.73 2.45 1.89
CA LYS A 96 1.42 3.08 2.11
C LYS A 96 1.42 4.55 1.74
N ILE A 97 2.52 5.27 2.00
CA ILE A 97 2.65 6.69 1.64
C ILE A 97 2.59 6.89 0.12
N PHE A 98 3.26 6.02 -0.65
CA PHE A 98 3.25 6.07 -2.10
C PHE A 98 1.85 5.85 -2.66
N GLU A 99 1.16 4.83 -2.20
CA GLU A 99 -0.18 4.53 -2.69
C GLU A 99 -1.17 5.68 -2.45
N ASN A 100 -1.08 6.30 -1.27
CA ASN A 100 -1.90 7.45 -0.95
C ASN A 100 -1.58 8.64 -1.87
N SER A 101 -0.31 8.81 -2.27
CA SER A 101 0.08 9.89 -3.18
C SER A 101 -0.53 9.79 -4.58
N ILE A 102 -0.86 8.57 -5.06
CA ILE A 102 -1.54 8.38 -6.36
C ILE A 102 -2.96 8.95 -6.33
N THR A 103 -3.63 8.91 -5.18
CA THR A 103 -4.98 9.49 -5.03
C THR A 103 -4.98 11.03 -5.06
N LEU A 104 -3.80 11.65 -4.99
CA LEU A 104 -3.60 13.11 -4.96
C LEU A 104 -3.39 13.73 -6.35
N ILE A 105 -3.46 12.94 -7.42
CA ILE A 105 -3.31 13.45 -8.79
C ILE A 105 -4.51 14.37 -9.11
N PRO A 106 -4.32 15.57 -9.69
CA PRO A 106 -5.40 16.54 -9.93
C PRO A 106 -6.60 15.99 -10.71
N GLU A 107 -6.36 14.98 -11.55
CA GLU A 107 -7.37 14.27 -12.34
C GLU A 107 -8.34 13.43 -11.49
N SER A 108 -8.04 13.23 -10.19
CA SER A 108 -8.94 12.58 -9.22
C SER A 108 -9.97 13.54 -8.61
N SER A 109 -9.85 14.86 -8.87
CA SER A 109 -10.77 15.86 -8.34
C SER A 109 -12.17 15.76 -8.97
N HIS A 110 -13.20 16.03 -8.18
CA HIS A 110 -14.61 16.04 -8.64
C HIS A 110 -15.14 14.72 -9.24
N LEU A 111 -14.50 13.58 -8.95
CA LEU A 111 -15.03 12.29 -9.38
C LEU A 111 -16.38 11.98 -8.68
N PRO A 112 -17.33 11.35 -9.39
CA PRO A 112 -18.57 10.89 -8.76
C PRO A 112 -18.25 9.85 -7.69
N LEU A 113 -18.96 9.90 -6.55
CA LEU A 113 -18.77 8.96 -5.45
C LEU A 113 -19.02 7.49 -5.86
N TRP A 114 -19.87 7.26 -6.87
CA TRP A 114 -20.19 5.92 -7.37
C TRP A 114 -20.46 5.92 -8.87
N ARG A 115 -19.85 4.97 -9.59
CA ARG A 115 -20.08 4.73 -11.02
C ARG A 115 -19.91 3.26 -11.35
N THR A 116 -20.99 2.58 -11.75
CA THR A 116 -20.99 1.13 -12.00
C THR A 116 -20.20 0.73 -13.24
N ASP A 117 -20.25 1.54 -14.30
CA ASP A 117 -19.40 1.41 -15.48
C ASP A 117 -17.90 1.45 -15.11
N GLY A 118 -17.51 2.36 -14.21
CA GLY A 118 -16.17 2.45 -13.66
C GLY A 118 -15.77 1.16 -12.95
N VAL A 119 -16.65 0.63 -12.09
CA VAL A 119 -16.40 -0.66 -11.40
C VAL A 119 -16.18 -1.80 -12.40
N VAL A 120 -17.02 -1.91 -13.43
CA VAL A 120 -16.88 -2.95 -14.46
C VAL A 120 -15.57 -2.79 -15.24
N ILE A 121 -15.25 -1.57 -15.68
CA ILE A 121 -14.01 -1.27 -16.40
C ILE A 121 -12.79 -1.61 -15.53
N THR A 122 -12.77 -1.17 -14.27
CA THR A 122 -11.69 -1.47 -13.32
C THR A 122 -11.56 -2.96 -13.11
N ALA A 123 -12.65 -3.70 -12.95
CA ALA A 123 -12.61 -5.16 -12.79
C ALA A 123 -12.00 -5.86 -14.01
N LEU A 124 -12.38 -5.45 -15.23
CA LEU A 124 -11.84 -6.01 -16.47
C LEU A 124 -10.36 -5.65 -16.68
N LEU A 125 -9.97 -4.40 -16.41
CA LEU A 125 -8.58 -3.96 -16.46
C LEU A 125 -7.71 -4.70 -15.45
N HIS A 126 -8.24 -4.93 -14.25
CA HIS A 126 -7.57 -5.69 -13.21
C HIS A 126 -7.38 -7.14 -13.64
N ALA A 127 -8.48 -7.86 -13.92
CA ALA A 127 -8.45 -9.29 -14.22
C ALA A 127 -7.72 -9.66 -15.53
N GLY A 128 -7.58 -8.72 -16.47
CA GLY A 128 -6.83 -8.93 -17.72
C GLY A 128 -5.44 -8.30 -17.68
N PRO A 129 -5.30 -7.03 -18.13
CA PRO A 129 -4.01 -6.36 -18.25
C PRO A 129 -3.15 -6.34 -16.99
N VAL A 130 -3.71 -6.01 -15.83
CA VAL A 130 -2.92 -5.84 -14.60
C VAL A 130 -2.34 -7.17 -14.14
N GLU A 131 -3.15 -8.23 -14.07
CA GLU A 131 -2.67 -9.57 -13.71
C GLU A 131 -1.63 -10.10 -14.70
N PHE A 132 -1.85 -9.89 -16.00
CA PHE A 132 -0.89 -10.27 -17.03
C PHE A 132 0.46 -9.57 -16.82
N LEU A 133 0.44 -8.24 -16.68
CA LEU A 133 1.66 -7.46 -16.45
C LEU A 133 2.33 -7.84 -15.13
N TYR A 134 1.55 -8.05 -14.07
CA TYR A 134 2.04 -8.48 -12.76
C TYR A 134 2.81 -9.80 -12.87
N TYR A 135 2.21 -10.81 -13.52
CA TYR A 135 2.85 -12.12 -13.69
C TYR A 135 4.21 -12.01 -14.40
N TRP A 136 4.27 -11.31 -15.53
CA TRP A 136 5.51 -11.18 -16.30
C TRP A 136 6.56 -10.32 -15.60
N LEU A 137 6.15 -9.23 -14.96
CA LEU A 137 7.05 -8.38 -14.18
C LEU A 137 7.62 -9.15 -12.99
N HIS A 138 6.79 -9.86 -12.23
CA HIS A 138 7.23 -10.70 -11.13
C HIS A 138 8.21 -11.77 -11.63
N ARG A 139 7.90 -12.45 -12.73
CA ARG A 139 8.83 -13.41 -13.36
C ARG A 139 10.16 -12.77 -13.76
N ALA A 140 10.14 -11.55 -14.30
CA ALA A 140 11.36 -10.81 -14.63
C ALA A 140 12.17 -10.45 -13.38
N LEU A 141 11.51 -10.04 -12.29
CA LEU A 141 12.15 -9.74 -11.00
C LEU A 141 12.88 -10.93 -10.38
N HIS A 142 12.50 -12.16 -10.74
CA HIS A 142 13.22 -13.38 -10.36
C HIS A 142 14.47 -13.66 -11.19
N HIS A 143 14.72 -12.90 -12.26
CA HIS A 143 15.98 -13.01 -13.00
C HIS A 143 17.15 -12.49 -12.15
N HIS A 144 18.26 -13.23 -12.09
CA HIS A 144 19.37 -13.03 -11.13
C HIS A 144 19.81 -11.56 -10.91
N PHE A 145 19.89 -10.78 -12.00
CA PHE A 145 20.24 -9.35 -11.93
C PHE A 145 19.21 -8.52 -11.16
N LEU A 146 17.92 -8.68 -11.48
CA LEU A 146 16.83 -7.96 -10.82
C LEU A 146 16.54 -8.53 -9.43
N TYR A 147 16.68 -9.85 -9.26
CA TYR A 147 16.49 -10.52 -7.99
C TYR A 147 17.42 -9.97 -6.91
N SER A 148 18.72 -9.96 -7.17
CA SER A 148 19.72 -9.46 -6.20
C SER A 148 19.54 -7.98 -5.82
N ARG A 149 18.96 -7.18 -6.72
CA ARG A 149 18.79 -5.72 -6.55
C ARG A 149 17.46 -5.32 -5.93
N TYR A 150 16.37 -5.94 -6.36
CA TYR A 150 15.02 -5.44 -6.13
C TYR A 150 14.08 -6.45 -5.47
N HIS A 151 14.33 -7.77 -5.62
CA HIS A 151 13.36 -8.78 -5.20
C HIS A 151 13.83 -9.68 -4.05
N SER A 152 15.14 -9.85 -3.86
CA SER A 152 15.73 -10.68 -2.80
C SER A 152 15.32 -10.23 -1.40
N HIS A 153 15.16 -8.92 -1.20
CA HIS A 153 14.73 -8.39 0.08
C HIS A 153 13.28 -8.71 0.41
N HIS A 154 12.40 -8.77 -0.59
CA HIS A 154 11.01 -9.21 -0.41
C HIS A 154 10.95 -10.66 0.10
N HIS A 155 11.74 -11.56 -0.50
CA HIS A 155 11.86 -12.96 -0.05
C HIS A 155 12.52 -13.14 1.32
N SER A 156 13.17 -12.12 1.86
CA SER A 156 13.76 -12.17 3.21
C SER A 156 12.73 -11.93 4.32
N SER A 157 11.49 -11.56 3.98
CA SER A 157 10.44 -11.40 4.99
C SER A 157 10.05 -12.75 5.59
N ILE A 158 10.11 -12.84 6.92
CA ILE A 158 9.68 -14.00 7.68
C ILE A 158 8.16 -14.01 7.93
N VAL A 159 7.48 -12.92 7.59
CA VAL A 159 6.03 -12.81 7.75
C VAL A 159 5.41 -13.31 6.45
N THR A 160 4.60 -14.35 6.59
CA THR A 160 3.91 -15.01 5.47
C THR A 160 2.71 -14.22 4.97
N GLU A 161 2.37 -13.13 5.64
CA GLU A 161 1.23 -12.27 5.32
C GLU A 161 1.73 -10.90 4.88
N PRO A 162 1.25 -10.38 3.74
CA PRO A 162 1.67 -9.07 3.29
C PRO A 162 1.15 -8.00 4.26
N ILE A 163 2.06 -7.25 4.91
CA ILE A 163 1.74 -5.99 5.60
C ILE A 163 1.77 -4.80 4.58
N THR A 164 2.21 -5.06 3.34
CA THR A 164 2.56 -4.10 2.27
C THR A 164 1.54 -3.98 1.13
N CYS A 165 1.58 -2.86 0.39
CA CYS A 165 0.78 -2.56 -0.82
C CYS A 165 1.12 -3.35 -2.10
N MET A 166 1.49 -4.63 -2.02
CA MET A 166 1.66 -5.45 -3.22
C MET A 166 0.90 -6.76 -3.00
N PHE A 167 -0.37 -6.73 -3.42
CA PHE A 167 -1.30 -7.85 -3.58
C PHE A 167 -1.68 -8.62 -2.30
N SER A 168 -2.82 -8.24 -1.75
CA SER A 168 -3.75 -9.20 -1.14
C SER A 168 -5.17 -8.84 -1.57
N ILE A 169 -5.45 -9.00 -2.87
CA ILE A 169 -6.79 -9.13 -3.41
C ILE A 169 -6.69 -10.22 -4.48
N PHE A 170 -7.23 -11.38 -4.12
CA PHE A 170 -7.40 -12.62 -4.88
C PHE A 170 -6.14 -13.41 -5.32
N LEU A 171 -6.17 -14.71 -5.02
CA LEU A 171 -5.23 -15.79 -5.35
C LEU A 171 -3.95 -15.91 -4.50
N PHE A 172 -4.13 -16.43 -3.27
CA PHE A 172 -3.57 -17.72 -2.84
C PHE A 172 -4.58 -18.43 -1.93
#